data_AF-A0A250X1C7-F1
#
_entry.id   AF-A0A250X1C7-F1
#
_cell.length_a   1.000
_cell.length_b   1.000
_cell.length_c   1.000
_cell.angle_alpha   90.00
_cell.angle_beta   90.00
_cell.angle_gamma   90.00
#
_symmetry.space_group_name_H-M   'P 1'
#
loop_
_entity.id
_entity.type
_entity.pdbx_description
1 polymer ?
#
loop_
_entity_poly.entity_id
_entity_poly.type
_entity_poly.pdbx_seq_one_letter_code
_entity_poly.pdbx_strand_id
1 'polypeptide(L)'
;MQDSASTDKPTVLHHKPTAVRTKVLHEKQKEIAMMRQQLLQAEEQLKQKKREVEAQEAARTAEQQKQQEDLKRKRAQLSSSLQHAAAAAEMKAHVHTSTSSAPSSATSATTAVAKAGMPGLQPGPQVSTSTSTTSMSAADAKEISRVLSSNSSYACLKVNFGASVSHVKSSYRKLAMALHPDKCKLEGAAEAFQKLHNSYMSLTRKLGA
;
A
#
# COMPACT_ATOMS: atom_id res chain seq x y z
N MET A 1 -51.94 -84.36 32.68
CA MET A 1 -50.78 -84.12 33.56
C MET A 1 -49.54 -84.51 32.77
N GLN A 2 -48.67 -83.52 32.51
CA GLN A 2 -47.18 -83.58 32.53
C GLN A 2 -46.49 -84.76 31.83
N ASP A 3 -45.38 -84.64 31.13
CA ASP A 3 -44.48 -83.60 30.63
C ASP A 3 -43.36 -84.42 29.96
N SER A 4 -42.62 -83.85 29.00
CA SER A 4 -41.19 -84.15 28.71
C SER A 4 -40.87 -83.75 27.27
N ALA A 5 -40.68 -82.45 27.11
CA ALA A 5 -40.12 -81.85 25.91
C ALA A 5 -38.67 -82.32 25.68
N SER A 6 -38.43 -82.81 24.47
CA SER A 6 -37.11 -83.11 23.91
C SER A 6 -36.26 -81.83 23.91
N THR A 7 -35.21 -81.81 24.71
CA THR A 7 -34.22 -80.72 24.70
C THR A 7 -33.16 -81.03 23.66
N ASP A 8 -33.38 -80.56 22.42
CA ASP A 8 -32.32 -80.39 21.44
C ASP A 8 -31.56 -79.10 21.80
N LYS A 9 -30.31 -79.24 22.28
CA LYS A 9 -29.39 -78.12 22.47
C LYS A 9 -28.55 -77.99 21.20
N PRO A 10 -28.76 -76.97 20.35
CA PRO A 10 -27.76 -76.62 19.36
C PRO A 10 -26.60 -75.91 20.05
N THR A 11 -25.49 -76.64 20.18
CA THR A 11 -24.16 -76.08 20.42
C THR A 11 -23.81 -75.15 19.28
N VAL A 12 -23.98 -73.83 19.46
CA VAL A 12 -23.42 -72.82 18.55
C VAL A 12 -22.18 -72.20 19.19
N LEU A 13 -21.06 -72.54 18.57
CA LEU A 13 -19.68 -72.15 18.84
C LEU A 13 -19.52 -70.63 19.07
N HIS A 14 -19.21 -70.25 20.31
CA HIS A 14 -18.67 -68.94 20.63
C HIS A 14 -17.22 -68.84 20.14
N HIS A 15 -17.02 -68.33 18.92
CA HIS A 15 -15.71 -67.82 18.52
C HIS A 15 -15.47 -66.50 19.27
N LYS A 16 -14.41 -66.43 20.09
CA LYS A 16 -14.03 -65.22 20.85
C LYS A 16 -12.94 -64.42 20.11
N PRO A 17 -13.26 -63.45 19.24
CA PRO A 17 -12.32 -62.40 18.82
C PRO A 17 -12.42 -61.13 19.71
N THR A 18 -13.03 -61.24 20.90
CA THR A 18 -13.41 -60.08 21.72
C THR A 18 -12.22 -59.38 22.37
N ALA A 19 -11.18 -60.11 22.78
CA ALA A 19 -10.05 -59.56 23.53
C ALA A 19 -9.12 -58.66 22.69
N VAL A 20 -8.96 -58.96 21.40
CA VAL A 20 -8.15 -58.12 20.49
C VAL A 20 -8.92 -56.84 20.14
N ARG A 21 -10.21 -56.96 19.86
CA ARG A 21 -11.08 -55.82 19.53
C ARG A 21 -11.22 -54.82 20.69
N THR A 22 -11.29 -55.30 21.94
CA THR A 22 -11.32 -54.42 23.12
C THR A 22 -10.00 -53.70 23.34
N LYS A 23 -8.85 -54.35 23.14
CA LYS A 23 -7.53 -53.68 23.22
C LYS A 23 -7.40 -52.56 22.19
N VAL A 24 -7.77 -52.82 20.94
CA VAL A 24 -7.77 -51.82 19.87
C VAL A 24 -8.71 -50.65 20.20
N LEU A 25 -9.87 -50.92 20.81
CA LEU A 25 -10.80 -49.87 21.22
C LEU A 25 -10.22 -48.98 22.33
N HIS A 26 -9.55 -49.57 23.33
CA HIS A 26 -8.91 -48.81 24.42
C HIS A 26 -7.74 -47.96 23.92
N GLU A 27 -6.96 -48.47 22.95
CA GLU A 27 -5.87 -47.73 22.32
C GLU A 27 -6.42 -46.49 21.59
N LYS A 28 -7.47 -46.67 20.77
CA LYS A 28 -8.17 -45.56 20.11
C LYS A 28 -8.79 -44.58 21.11
N GLN A 29 -9.32 -45.07 22.24
CA GLN A 29 -9.87 -44.22 23.29
C GLN A 29 -8.78 -43.33 23.93
N LYS A 30 -7.57 -43.86 24.13
CA LYS A 30 -6.41 -43.10 24.61
C LYS A 30 -5.94 -42.06 23.61
N GLU A 31 -5.86 -42.43 22.32
CA GLU A 31 -5.53 -41.47 21.25
C GLU A 31 -6.54 -40.33 21.19
N ILE A 32 -7.84 -40.64 21.25
CA ILE A 32 -8.90 -39.61 21.29
C ILE A 32 -8.77 -38.71 22.52
N ALA A 33 -8.45 -39.27 23.69
CA ALA A 33 -8.26 -38.48 24.91
C ALA A 33 -7.02 -37.56 24.80
N MET A 34 -5.92 -38.06 24.25
CA MET A 34 -4.71 -37.27 24.02
C MET A 34 -4.95 -36.16 22.99
N MET A 35 -5.64 -36.45 21.89
CA MET A 35 -5.99 -35.46 20.87
C MET A 35 -6.93 -34.38 21.43
N ARG A 36 -7.90 -34.74 22.28
CA ARG A 36 -8.75 -33.77 22.98
C ARG A 36 -7.93 -32.88 23.92
N GLN A 37 -6.95 -33.44 24.63
CA GLN A 37 -6.07 -32.66 25.49
C GLN A 37 -5.21 -31.68 24.68
N GLN A 38 -4.66 -32.12 23.54
CA GLN A 38 -3.95 -31.23 22.62
C GLN A 38 -4.84 -30.13 22.06
N LEU A 39 -6.09 -30.44 21.72
CA LEU A 39 -7.05 -29.45 21.23
C LEU A 39 -7.34 -28.36 22.28
N LEU A 40 -7.55 -28.76 23.54
CA LEU A 40 -7.74 -27.80 24.65
C LEU A 40 -6.53 -26.89 24.83
N GLN A 41 -5.32 -27.46 24.76
CA GLN A 41 -4.08 -26.66 24.83
C GLN A 41 -3.97 -25.69 23.64
N ALA A 42 -4.30 -26.14 22.43
CA ALA A 42 -4.27 -25.31 21.23
C ALA A 42 -5.31 -24.18 21.29
N GLU A 43 -6.51 -24.44 21.79
CA GLU A 43 -7.55 -23.42 22.00
C GLU A 43 -7.13 -22.38 23.03
N GLU A 44 -6.47 -22.80 24.11
CA GLU A 44 -5.96 -21.88 25.12
C GLU A 44 -4.84 -21.00 24.54
N GLN A 45 -3.91 -21.58 23.78
CA GLN A 45 -2.89 -20.82 23.05
C GLN A 45 -3.50 -19.82 22.07
N LEU A 46 -4.56 -20.21 21.35
CA LEU A 46 -5.24 -19.33 20.41
C LEU A 46 -5.95 -18.18 21.13
N LYS A 47 -6.56 -18.45 22.28
CA LYS A 47 -7.17 -17.42 23.15
C LYS A 47 -6.12 -16.45 23.69
N GLN A 48 -4.95 -16.96 24.09
CA GLN A 48 -3.83 -16.13 24.51
C GLN A 48 -3.32 -15.25 23.36
N LYS A 49 -3.05 -15.83 22.18
CA LYS A 49 -2.63 -15.06 21.00
C LYS A 49 -3.67 -14.02 20.57
N LYS A 50 -4.96 -14.35 20.65
CA LYS A 50 -6.02 -13.38 20.33
C LYS A 50 -6.01 -12.19 21.29
N ARG A 51 -5.87 -12.44 22.61
CA ARG A 51 -5.72 -11.37 23.61
C ARG A 51 -4.46 -10.54 23.39
N GLU A 52 -3.35 -11.18 23.01
CA GLU A 52 -2.11 -10.49 22.70
C GLU A 52 -2.27 -9.57 21.47
N VAL A 53 -2.88 -10.07 20.39
CA VAL A 53 -3.16 -9.27 19.19
C VAL A 53 -4.09 -8.11 19.51
N GLU A 54 -5.16 -8.34 20.27
CA GLU A 54 -6.10 -7.30 20.68
C GLU A 54 -5.42 -6.24 21.57
N ALA A 55 -4.56 -6.65 22.50
CA ALA A 55 -3.76 -5.75 23.33
C ALA A 55 -2.74 -4.95 22.50
N GLN A 56 -2.08 -5.58 21.53
CA GLN A 56 -1.17 -4.90 20.60
C GLN A 56 -1.92 -3.89 19.73
N GLU A 57 -3.12 -4.22 19.25
CA GLU A 57 -3.95 -3.33 18.45
C GLU A 57 -4.46 -2.15 19.29
N ALA A 58 -4.90 -2.39 20.53
CA ALA A 58 -5.28 -1.33 21.47
C ALA A 58 -4.10 -0.40 21.78
N ALA A 59 -2.91 -0.95 22.03
CA ALA A 59 -1.69 -0.17 22.28
C ALA A 59 -1.30 0.67 21.06
N ARG A 60 -1.32 0.08 19.85
CA ARG A 60 -1.03 0.78 18.60
C ARG A 60 -2.02 1.91 18.33
N THR A 61 -3.30 1.68 18.62
CA THR A 61 -4.35 2.70 18.43
C THR A 61 -4.19 3.83 19.45
N ALA A 62 -3.90 3.52 20.71
CA ALA A 62 -3.61 4.52 21.74
C ALA A 62 -2.38 5.36 21.38
N GLU A 63 -1.33 4.74 20.84
CA GLU A 63 -0.14 5.45 20.39
C GLU A 63 -0.43 6.35 19.19
N GLN A 64 -1.20 5.88 18.20
CA GLN A 64 -1.65 6.70 17.08
C GLN A 64 -2.50 7.89 17.52
N GLN A 65 -3.39 7.70 18.50
CA GLN A 65 -4.20 8.79 19.06
C GLN A 65 -3.32 9.83 19.77
N LYS A 66 -2.35 9.40 20.58
CA LYS A 66 -1.39 10.29 21.21
C LYS A 66 -0.59 11.09 20.18
N GLN A 67 -0.11 10.43 19.11
CA GLN A 67 0.58 11.11 18.02
C GLN A 67 -0.31 12.15 17.31
N GLN A 68 -1.60 11.84 17.08
CA GLN A 68 -2.54 12.81 16.52
C GLN A 68 -2.79 14.00 17.45
N GLU A 69 -2.90 13.77 18.76
CA GLU A 69 -3.07 14.86 19.73
C GLU A 69 -1.83 15.76 19.76
N ASP A 70 -0.63 15.18 19.77
CA ASP A 70 0.63 15.92 19.73
C ASP A 70 0.74 16.75 18.44
N LEU A 71 0.37 16.18 17.29
CA LEU A 71 0.31 16.91 16.02
C LEU A 71 -0.73 18.04 16.06
N LYS A 72 -1.90 17.80 16.65
CA LYS A 72 -2.95 18.80 16.82
C LYS A 72 -2.49 19.95 17.73
N ARG A 73 -1.79 19.63 18.82
CA ARG A 73 -1.17 20.63 19.73
C ARG A 73 -0.12 21.45 19.00
N LYS A 74 0.80 20.80 18.27
CA LYS A 74 1.81 21.49 17.45
C LYS A 74 1.17 22.42 16.41
N ARG A 75 0.11 21.95 15.73
CA ARG A 75 -0.65 22.77 14.76
C ARG A 75 -1.33 23.97 15.42
N ALA A 76 -1.92 23.80 16.61
CA ALA A 76 -2.53 24.89 17.36
C ALA A 76 -1.50 25.93 17.81
N GLN A 77 -0.32 25.49 18.27
CA GLN A 77 0.80 26.37 18.63
C GLN A 77 1.31 27.18 17.42
N LEU A 78 1.52 26.52 16.28
CA LEU A 78 1.89 27.18 15.02
C LEU A 78 0.83 28.20 14.59
N SER A 79 -0.46 27.84 14.68
CA SER A 79 -1.57 28.74 14.35
C SER A 79 -1.59 29.98 15.25
N SER A 80 -1.41 29.81 16.55
CA SER A 80 -1.36 30.93 17.50
C SER A 80 -0.14 31.83 17.24
N SER A 81 1.03 31.25 16.96
CA SER A 81 2.24 32.00 16.62
C SER A 81 2.08 32.80 15.33
N LEU A 82 1.47 32.22 14.29
CA LEU A 82 1.15 32.94 13.05
C LEU A 82 0.15 34.08 13.27
N GLN A 83 -0.86 33.90 14.11
CA GLN A 83 -1.81 34.97 14.46
C GLN A 83 -1.13 36.12 15.22
N HIS A 84 -0.26 35.81 16.19
CA HIS A 84 0.53 36.82 16.89
C HIS A 84 1.52 37.54 15.97
N ALA A 85 2.16 36.82 15.04
CA ALA A 85 3.05 37.42 14.05
C ALA A 85 2.29 38.33 13.06
N ALA A 86 1.08 37.92 12.63
CA ALA A 86 0.21 38.74 11.80
C ALA A 86 -0.25 40.01 12.54
N ALA A 87 -0.67 39.88 13.80
CA ALA A 87 -1.04 41.02 14.65
C ALA A 87 0.14 41.98 14.91
N ALA A 88 1.36 41.44 15.09
CA ALA A 88 2.57 42.25 15.23
C ALA A 88 2.95 42.98 13.92
N ALA A 89 2.70 42.38 12.75
CA ALA A 89 2.87 43.02 11.45
C ALA A 89 1.82 44.14 11.24
N GLU A 90 0.56 43.93 11.64
CA GLU A 90 -0.48 44.96 11.63
C GLU A 90 -0.15 46.14 12.56
N MET A 91 0.35 45.88 13.76
CA MET A 91 0.72 46.93 14.72
C MET A 91 1.93 47.75 14.25
N LYS A 92 2.88 47.16 13.52
CA LYS A 92 3.97 47.90 12.85
C LYS A 92 3.48 48.77 11.69
N ALA A 93 2.41 48.38 11.00
CA ALA A 93 1.85 49.16 9.89
C ALA A 93 1.12 50.44 10.34
N HIS A 94 0.50 50.44 11.54
CA HIS A 94 -0.21 51.61 12.09
C HIS A 94 0.68 52.70 12.71
N VAL A 95 2.01 52.50 12.79
CA VAL A 95 2.96 53.51 13.32
C VAL A 95 3.59 54.38 12.20
N HIS A 96 3.39 54.04 10.92
CA HIS A 96 4.01 54.75 9.78
C HIS A 96 3.05 55.52 8.85
N THR A 97 1.79 55.77 9.25
CA THR A 97 0.81 56.49 8.40
C THR A 97 0.48 57.91 8.84
N SER A 98 1.23 58.48 9.79
CA SER A 98 1.03 59.86 10.25
C SER A 98 2.25 60.72 9.97
N THR A 99 2.64 60.89 8.71
CA THR A 99 3.26 62.13 8.18
C THR A 99 3.41 62.07 6.65
N SER A 100 2.85 63.10 6.00
CA SER A 100 3.06 63.59 4.63
C SER A 100 2.30 62.93 3.46
N SER A 101 1.23 63.65 3.07
CA SER A 101 1.05 64.29 1.75
C SER A 101 1.06 63.45 0.47
N ALA A 102 -0.10 63.40 -0.18
CA ALA A 102 -0.28 63.11 -1.60
C ALA A 102 0.55 64.06 -2.50
N PRO A 103 0.76 63.68 -3.78
CA PRO A 103 -0.10 64.27 -4.81
C PRO A 103 -0.55 63.28 -5.91
N SER A 104 -1.61 63.71 -6.59
CA SER A 104 -2.31 63.03 -7.69
C SER A 104 -1.67 63.28 -9.06
N SER A 105 -2.00 62.36 -9.99
CA SER A 105 -2.19 62.56 -11.44
C SER A 105 -0.96 62.69 -12.36
N ALA A 106 -0.81 61.73 -13.28
CA ALA A 106 -0.82 61.99 -14.72
C ALA A 106 -0.86 60.69 -15.56
N THR A 107 -1.77 60.69 -16.52
CA THR A 107 -1.92 59.80 -17.67
C THR A 107 -0.76 59.95 -18.66
N SER A 108 -0.38 58.87 -19.35
CA SER A 108 -0.01 58.90 -20.79
C SER A 108 0.14 57.48 -21.35
N ALA A 109 -0.69 57.19 -22.34
CA ALA A 109 -0.47 56.13 -23.31
C ALA A 109 0.66 56.52 -24.28
N THR A 110 1.40 55.55 -24.81
CA THR A 110 1.63 55.37 -26.25
C THR A 110 2.53 54.16 -26.52
N THR A 111 1.99 53.23 -27.33
CA THR A 111 2.62 52.66 -28.52
C THR A 111 4.03 52.07 -28.41
N ALA A 112 4.10 50.73 -28.31
CA ALA A 112 5.24 49.95 -28.82
C ALA A 112 4.71 48.91 -29.83
N VAL A 113 4.90 49.25 -31.09
CA VAL A 113 4.53 48.50 -32.29
C VAL A 113 5.30 47.18 -32.37
N ALA A 114 4.54 46.08 -32.53
CA ALA A 114 5.07 44.77 -32.87
C ALA A 114 5.63 44.79 -34.30
N LYS A 115 6.92 44.48 -34.43
CA LYS A 115 7.59 44.34 -35.73
C LYS A 115 7.61 42.86 -36.11
N ALA A 116 6.72 42.51 -37.04
CA ALA A 116 6.74 41.26 -37.77
C ALA A 116 7.89 41.25 -38.80
N GLY A 117 8.46 40.07 -39.02
CA GLY A 117 9.23 39.80 -40.23
C GLY A 117 10.32 38.75 -40.03
N MET A 118 10.01 37.48 -40.30
CA MET A 118 10.96 36.52 -40.92
C MET A 118 10.18 35.48 -41.74
N PRO A 119 10.52 35.26 -43.03
CA PRO A 119 9.82 34.34 -43.91
C PRO A 119 10.46 32.94 -43.93
N GLY A 120 9.59 31.95 -44.16
CA GLY A 120 9.77 30.79 -45.05
C GLY A 120 11.04 29.93 -44.99
N LEU A 121 10.86 28.62 -44.80
CA LEU A 121 11.01 27.60 -45.85
C LEU A 121 10.90 26.19 -45.21
N GLN A 122 9.88 25.45 -45.61
CA GLN A 122 9.91 23.98 -45.71
C GLN A 122 10.40 23.64 -47.13
N PRO A 123 11.13 22.54 -47.36
CA PRO A 123 10.51 21.20 -47.39
C PRO A 123 11.39 20.04 -46.88
N GLY A 124 10.77 18.96 -46.39
CA GLY A 124 11.40 17.62 -46.34
C GLY A 124 11.26 16.90 -47.70
N PRO A 125 11.43 15.57 -47.82
CA PRO A 125 12.01 14.54 -46.93
C PRO A 125 13.43 14.15 -47.43
N GLN A 126 14.27 13.29 -46.82
CA GLN A 126 14.09 11.85 -46.58
C GLN A 126 15.29 11.22 -45.84
N VAL A 127 14.93 10.23 -45.01
CA VAL A 127 15.63 9.00 -44.59
C VAL A 127 17.08 9.07 -44.08
N SER A 128 17.24 8.97 -42.76
CA SER A 128 18.27 8.11 -42.14
C SER A 128 17.88 7.77 -40.70
N THR A 129 17.81 6.47 -40.47
CA THR A 129 17.53 5.73 -39.24
C THR A 129 18.43 6.12 -38.06
N SER A 130 17.87 6.64 -36.97
CA SER A 130 18.40 6.44 -35.61
C SER A 130 17.31 6.73 -34.59
N THR A 131 16.74 5.66 -34.04
CA THR A 131 15.65 5.69 -33.08
C THR A 131 16.15 6.16 -31.70
N SER A 132 15.42 7.12 -31.13
CA SER A 132 15.21 7.35 -29.68
C SER A 132 16.39 7.78 -28.79
N THR A 133 16.63 9.09 -28.63
CA THR A 133 17.32 9.60 -27.41
C THR A 133 16.95 11.01 -26.93
N THR A 134 16.14 11.83 -27.60
CA THR A 134 16.10 13.28 -27.26
C THR A 134 14.71 13.89 -26.94
N SER A 135 13.65 13.10 -26.74
CA SER A 135 12.32 13.64 -26.37
C SER A 135 11.66 12.97 -25.15
N MET A 136 12.44 12.41 -24.23
CA MET A 136 11.92 11.58 -23.13
C MET A 136 11.28 12.38 -21.98
N SER A 137 11.70 13.64 -21.72
CA SER A 137 11.27 14.38 -20.51
C SER A 137 9.75 14.56 -20.36
N ALA A 138 9.01 14.88 -21.44
CA ALA A 138 7.56 15.04 -21.38
C ALA A 138 6.81 13.71 -21.20
N ALA A 139 7.32 12.63 -21.80
CA ALA A 139 6.76 11.30 -21.66
C ALA A 139 7.03 10.72 -20.25
N ASP A 140 8.22 10.99 -19.72
CA ASP A 140 8.62 10.60 -18.37
C ASP A 140 7.79 11.33 -17.32
N ALA A 141 7.52 12.64 -17.48
CA ALA A 141 6.64 13.40 -16.60
C ALA A 141 5.23 12.78 -16.51
N LYS A 142 4.68 12.37 -17.66
CA LYS A 142 3.37 11.70 -17.73
C LYS A 142 3.40 10.34 -17.03
N GLU A 143 4.52 9.63 -17.13
CA GLU A 143 4.73 8.34 -16.49
C GLU A 143 4.86 8.49 -14.96
N ILE A 144 5.63 9.48 -14.49
CA ILE A 144 5.73 9.87 -13.07
C ILE A 144 4.36 10.16 -12.48
N SER A 145 3.61 11.09 -13.11
CA SER A 145 2.27 11.47 -12.66
C SER A 145 1.33 10.27 -12.61
N ARG A 146 1.37 9.39 -13.61
CA ARG A 146 0.54 8.19 -13.66
C ARG A 146 0.88 7.19 -12.56
N VAL A 147 2.17 6.93 -12.31
CA VAL A 147 2.61 6.02 -11.24
C VAL A 147 2.19 6.59 -9.87
N LEU A 148 2.34 7.90 -9.67
CA LEU A 148 1.92 8.58 -8.45
C LEU A 148 0.39 8.51 -8.23
N SER A 149 -0.42 8.75 -9.27
CA SER A 149 -1.88 8.68 -9.18
C SER A 149 -2.45 7.26 -9.15
N SER A 150 -1.67 6.24 -9.47
CA SER A 150 -2.15 4.86 -9.50
C SER A 150 -2.28 4.24 -8.09
N ASN A 151 -3.42 3.57 -7.84
CA ASN A 151 -3.73 2.91 -6.57
C ASN A 151 -3.49 1.39 -6.58
N SER A 152 -3.22 0.80 -7.76
CA SER A 152 -3.07 -0.65 -7.92
C SER A 152 -1.65 -0.99 -8.37
N SER A 153 -1.02 -1.95 -7.71
CA SER A 153 0.34 -2.42 -8.03
C SER A 153 0.46 -2.92 -9.48
N TYR A 154 -0.62 -3.49 -10.03
CA TYR A 154 -0.69 -3.92 -11.43
C TYR A 154 -0.67 -2.73 -12.40
N ALA A 155 -1.42 -1.68 -12.07
CA ALA A 155 -1.48 -0.45 -12.86
C ALA A 155 -0.15 0.33 -12.81
N CYS A 156 0.52 0.37 -11.65
CA CYS A 156 1.87 0.95 -11.52
C CYS A 156 2.87 0.33 -12.50
N LEU A 157 2.84 -1.00 -12.64
CA LEU A 157 3.80 -1.75 -13.47
C LEU A 157 3.32 -1.97 -14.92
N LYS A 158 2.17 -1.43 -15.34
CA LYS A 158 1.52 -1.68 -16.65
C LYS A 158 1.35 -3.17 -16.95
N VAL A 159 1.04 -3.99 -15.95
CA VAL A 159 0.87 -5.43 -16.10
C VAL A 159 -0.58 -5.83 -15.90
N ASN A 160 -1.03 -6.84 -16.65
CA ASN A 160 -2.37 -7.39 -16.49
C ASN A 160 -2.52 -8.19 -15.19
N PHE A 161 -3.76 -8.30 -14.72
CA PHE A 161 -4.10 -9.17 -13.60
C PHE A 161 -3.85 -10.63 -14.01
N GLY A 162 -2.96 -11.32 -13.30
CA GLY A 162 -2.52 -12.68 -13.65
C GLY A 162 -1.22 -12.75 -14.48
N ALA A 163 -0.50 -11.65 -14.66
CA ALA A 163 0.81 -11.68 -15.31
C ALA A 163 1.84 -12.53 -14.52
N SER A 164 2.69 -13.28 -15.25
CA SER A 164 3.82 -14.03 -14.67
C SER A 164 4.88 -13.12 -14.06
N VAL A 165 5.59 -13.61 -13.05
CA VAL A 165 6.74 -12.94 -12.40
C VAL A 165 7.78 -12.47 -13.43
N SER A 166 8.02 -13.24 -14.49
CA SER A 166 8.95 -12.87 -15.57
C SER A 166 8.50 -11.60 -16.31
N HIS A 167 7.20 -11.45 -16.54
CA HIS A 167 6.62 -10.28 -17.19
C HIS A 167 6.68 -9.05 -16.28
N VAL A 168 6.35 -9.23 -14.99
CA VAL A 168 6.47 -8.22 -13.94
C VAL A 168 7.90 -7.67 -13.84
N LYS A 169 8.90 -8.55 -13.84
CA LYS A 169 10.33 -8.17 -13.79
C LYS A 169 10.78 -7.41 -15.05
N SER A 170 10.27 -7.78 -16.22
CA SER A 170 10.58 -7.10 -17.48
C SER A 170 10.00 -5.68 -17.51
N SER A 171 8.72 -5.53 -17.15
CA SER A 171 8.07 -4.22 -17.06
C SER A 171 8.69 -3.33 -15.99
N TYR A 172 9.06 -3.90 -14.84
CA TYR A 172 9.75 -3.17 -13.78
C TYR A 172 11.08 -2.59 -14.28
N ARG A 173 11.94 -3.37 -14.93
CA ARG A 173 13.22 -2.85 -15.46
C ARG A 173 13.04 -1.70 -16.44
N LYS A 174 12.06 -1.82 -17.36
CA LYS A 174 11.77 -0.78 -18.36
C LYS A 174 11.34 0.54 -17.69
N LEU A 175 10.41 0.46 -16.74
CA LEU A 175 9.91 1.64 -16.02
C LEU A 175 10.96 2.22 -15.07
N ALA A 176 11.75 1.37 -14.41
CA ALA A 176 12.84 1.78 -13.52
C ALA A 176 13.92 2.57 -14.25
N MET A 177 14.24 2.21 -15.50
CA MET A 177 15.20 2.94 -16.33
C MET A 177 14.66 4.31 -16.77
N ALA A 178 13.36 4.44 -17.02
CA ALA A 178 12.71 5.70 -17.38
C ALA A 178 12.59 6.65 -16.17
N LEU A 179 12.24 6.09 -15.01
CA LEU A 179 12.00 6.82 -13.76
C LEU A 179 13.26 6.96 -12.88
N HIS A 180 14.44 6.62 -13.40
CA HIS A 180 15.67 6.71 -12.62
C HIS A 180 16.02 8.19 -12.35
N PRO A 181 16.32 8.57 -11.09
CA PRO A 181 16.57 9.97 -10.72
C PRO A 181 17.78 10.61 -11.42
N ASP A 182 18.68 9.79 -11.98
CA ASP A 182 19.81 10.25 -12.79
C ASP A 182 19.38 10.75 -14.19
N LYS A 183 18.42 10.06 -14.82
CA LYS A 183 17.95 10.35 -16.18
C LYS A 183 16.81 11.35 -16.19
N CYS A 184 15.93 11.29 -15.19
CA CYS A 184 14.76 12.14 -15.09
C CYS A 184 14.81 13.00 -13.83
N LYS A 185 15.31 14.24 -13.98
CA LYS A 185 15.44 15.23 -12.90
C LYS A 185 14.15 16.05 -12.74
N LEU A 186 13.00 15.36 -12.78
CA LEU A 186 11.69 15.97 -12.54
C LEU A 186 11.30 15.82 -11.07
N GLU A 187 10.65 16.84 -10.53
CA GLU A 187 10.04 16.81 -9.20
C GLU A 187 9.11 15.59 -9.10
N GLY A 188 9.35 14.69 -8.14
CA GLY A 188 8.58 13.47 -7.94
C GLY A 188 9.10 12.21 -8.64
N ALA A 189 10.19 12.27 -9.41
CA ALA A 189 10.79 11.07 -10.02
C ALA A 189 11.23 10.04 -8.97
N ALA A 190 11.87 10.49 -7.88
CA ALA A 190 12.28 9.62 -6.77
C ALA A 190 11.08 8.96 -6.06
N GLU A 191 9.98 9.70 -5.86
CA GLU A 191 8.77 9.19 -5.22
C GLU A 191 8.06 8.16 -6.12
N ALA A 192 7.95 8.45 -7.42
CA ALA A 192 7.41 7.50 -8.39
C ALA A 192 8.26 6.22 -8.47
N PHE A 193 9.59 6.34 -8.45
CA PHE A 193 10.49 5.19 -8.44
C PHE A 193 10.30 4.33 -7.18
N GLN A 194 10.19 4.96 -6.01
CA GLN A 194 9.94 4.23 -4.76
C GLN A 194 8.59 3.50 -4.79
N LYS A 195 7.54 4.16 -5.29
CA LYS A 195 6.21 3.56 -5.44
C LYS A 195 6.19 2.39 -6.43
N LEU A 196 6.92 2.53 -7.54
CA LEU A 196 7.14 1.45 -8.51
C LEU A 196 7.86 0.26 -7.85
N HIS A 197 8.93 0.50 -7.09
CA HIS A 197 9.70 -0.54 -6.41
C HIS A 197 8.86 -1.29 -5.36
N ASN A 198 8.09 -0.57 -4.53
CA ASN A 198 7.19 -1.18 -3.56
C ASN A 198 6.11 -2.04 -4.24
N SER A 199 5.57 -1.57 -5.36
CA SER A 199 4.58 -2.32 -6.15
C SER A 199 5.17 -3.61 -6.73
N TYR A 200 6.41 -3.57 -7.23
CA TYR A 200 7.15 -4.75 -7.72
C TYR A 200 7.37 -5.78 -6.61
N MET A 201 7.82 -5.35 -5.42
CA MET A 201 8.02 -6.22 -4.26
C MET A 201 6.73 -6.89 -3.81
N SER A 202 5.62 -6.15 -3.76
CA SER A 202 4.31 -6.69 -3.36
C SER A 202 3.79 -7.72 -4.38
N LEU A 203 3.90 -7.43 -5.67
CA LEU A 203 3.47 -8.36 -6.73
C LEU A 203 4.33 -9.62 -6.78
N THR A 204 5.64 -9.48 -6.70
CA THR A 204 6.56 -10.64 -6.73
C THR A 204 6.33 -11.54 -5.53
N ARG A 205 6.08 -10.97 -4.34
CA ARG A 205 5.71 -11.74 -3.14
C ARG A 205 4.40 -12.49 -3.32
N LYS A 206 3.38 -11.87 -3.95
CA LYS A 206 2.06 -12.48 -4.18
C LYS A 206 2.06 -13.56 -5.26
N LEU A 207 2.93 -13.46 -6.26
CA LEU A 207 2.99 -14.40 -7.39
C LEU A 207 4.00 -15.54 -7.19
N GLY A 208 4.90 -15.41 -6.21
CA GLY A 208 5.93 -16.39 -5.88
C GLY A 208 5.70 -17.15 -4.57
N ALA A 209 4.53 -16.97 -3.94
CA ALA A 209 4.05 -17.74 -2.79
C ALA A 209 2.88 -18.63 -3.24
#